data_AF-A0A2A4GFV5-F1
#
_entry.id   AF-A0A2A4GFV5-F1
#
_cell.length_a   1.000
_cell.length_b   1.000
_cell.length_c   1.000
_cell.angle_alpha   90.00
_cell.angle_beta   90.00
_cell.angle_gamma   90.00
#
_symmetry.space_group_name_H-M   'P 1'
#
loop_
_entity.id
_entity.type
_entity.pdbx_description
1 polymer ?
#
loop_
_entity_poly.entity_id
_entity_poly.type
_entity_poly.pdbx_seq_one_letter_code
_entity_poly.pdbx_strand_id
1 'polypeptide(L)'
;MYKLPTRPSRLALIALLFVSLYGFGQLPTADTWFMHTMGGDLRKATFSKDAVLFEYVGREGDPKMTEKMSVEKRLDNNLILVKSEKKSNKYILFQLAEAEDGSRLDIIPVEMGNEAKALAANNENHAVAEWKSLMAQSWYSPAQIEQLEKAPGLDEVSREDLMTSLQWRDELAQKLEAYFEANPDANQFIVYRFIDGFRNRKLVELGYNPFKRVVFNFEEKFKDDPELIKLLTEEVKF
;
A
#
# COMPACT_ATOMS: atom_id res chain seq x y z
N MET A 1 49.80 28.64 -24.45
CA MET A 1 48.48 28.85 -25.09
C MET A 1 47.80 27.50 -25.23
N TYR A 2 46.77 27.25 -24.42
CA TYR A 2 45.97 26.02 -24.46
C TYR A 2 44.92 26.11 -25.57
N LYS A 3 44.89 25.11 -26.46
CA LYS A 3 43.78 24.91 -27.41
C LYS A 3 42.71 24.05 -26.74
N LEU A 4 41.54 24.62 -26.50
CA LEU A 4 40.32 23.87 -26.16
C LEU A 4 39.68 23.34 -27.45
N PRO A 5 39.19 22.09 -27.49
CA PRO A 5 38.55 21.56 -28.68
C PRO A 5 37.10 22.03 -28.81
N THR A 6 36.82 22.51 -30.02
CA THR A 6 35.61 22.40 -30.85
C THR A 6 34.32 21.89 -30.20
N ARG A 7 33.30 22.75 -30.33
CA ARG A 7 31.84 22.57 -30.17
C ARG A 7 31.34 21.11 -30.20
N PRO A 8 30.44 20.73 -29.27
CA PRO A 8 29.77 19.44 -29.34
C PRO A 8 28.92 19.34 -30.61
N SER A 9 28.96 18.17 -31.24
CA SER A 9 28.20 17.85 -32.44
C SER A 9 26.69 17.97 -32.17
N ARG A 10 25.95 18.53 -33.13
CA ARG A 10 24.46 18.66 -33.08
C ARG A 10 23.74 17.31 -32.90
N LEU A 11 24.43 16.19 -33.02
CA LEU A 11 23.93 14.84 -32.77
C LEU A 11 23.82 14.48 -31.28
N ALA A 12 24.64 15.07 -30.41
CA ALA A 12 24.55 14.84 -28.96
C ALA A 12 23.34 15.56 -28.32
N LEU A 13 22.83 16.63 -28.97
CA LEU A 13 21.66 17.37 -28.48
C LEU A 13 20.33 16.68 -28.81
N ILE A 14 20.30 15.80 -29.82
CA ILE A 14 19.10 15.03 -30.18
C ILE A 14 18.96 13.80 -29.28
N ALA A 15 20.06 13.20 -28.81
CA ALA A 15 20.01 12.11 -27.83
C ALA A 15 19.49 12.54 -26.44
N LEU A 16 19.66 13.81 -26.07
CA LEU A 16 19.10 14.38 -24.82
C LEU A 16 17.65 14.84 -24.95
N LEU A 17 17.10 14.95 -26.17
CA LEU A 17 15.70 15.31 -26.43
C LEU A 17 14.78 14.08 -26.63
N PHE A 18 15.34 12.87 -26.70
CA PHE A 18 14.56 11.63 -26.81
C PHE A 18 14.34 10.90 -25.48
N VAL A 19 14.91 11.36 -24.36
CA VAL A 19 14.61 10.81 -23.02
C VAL A 19 13.33 11.42 -22.42
N SER A 20 12.76 12.47 -23.04
CA SER A 20 11.54 13.14 -22.56
C SER A 20 10.27 12.81 -23.35
N LEU A 21 10.30 11.81 -24.22
CA LEU A 21 9.14 11.39 -25.03
C LEU A 21 8.81 9.94 -24.75
N TYR A 22 8.24 9.70 -23.57
CA TYR A 22 7.17 8.75 -23.27
C TYR A 22 7.09 8.65 -21.74
N GLY A 23 6.27 9.50 -21.14
CA GLY A 23 5.78 9.29 -19.77
C GLY A 23 4.83 8.09 -19.72
N PHE A 24 5.29 6.92 -20.17
CA PHE A 24 4.68 5.67 -19.75
C PHE A 24 5.10 5.51 -18.30
N GLY A 25 4.24 5.94 -17.38
CA GLY A 25 4.42 5.62 -15.97
C GLY A 25 4.73 4.13 -15.86
N GLN A 26 5.85 3.80 -15.22
CA GLN A 26 6.32 2.42 -15.15
C GLN A 26 5.22 1.51 -14.59
N LEU A 27 5.13 0.30 -15.13
CA LEU A 27 4.35 -0.74 -14.49
C LEU A 27 5.08 -1.15 -13.19
N PRO A 28 4.34 -1.62 -12.17
CA PRO A 28 4.96 -2.33 -11.06
C PRO A 28 5.91 -3.41 -11.57
N THR A 29 6.99 -3.70 -10.85
CA THR A 29 8.03 -4.61 -11.36
C THR A 29 7.51 -6.03 -11.61
N ALA A 30 6.51 -6.46 -10.85
CA ALA A 30 5.76 -7.68 -11.09
C ALA A 30 4.40 -7.41 -11.76
N ASP A 31 4.03 -8.28 -12.70
CA ASP A 31 2.71 -8.22 -13.33
C ASP A 31 1.59 -8.71 -12.40
N THR A 32 1.93 -9.53 -11.40
CA THR A 32 0.99 -10.16 -10.49
C THR A 32 1.37 -9.91 -9.04
N TRP A 33 0.37 -9.52 -8.25
CA TRP A 33 0.50 -9.23 -6.84
C TRP A 33 -0.64 -9.89 -6.05
N PHE A 34 -0.42 -10.10 -4.75
CA PHE A 34 -1.36 -10.81 -3.89
C PHE A 34 -1.63 -10.06 -2.60
N MET A 35 -2.84 -10.14 -2.07
CA MET A 35 -3.19 -9.51 -0.80
C MET A 35 -4.06 -10.46 0.02
N HIS A 36 -3.78 -10.58 1.31
CA HIS A 36 -4.72 -11.19 2.25
C HIS A 36 -5.76 -10.16 2.66
N THR A 37 -7.03 -10.52 2.52
CA THR A 37 -8.13 -9.76 3.11
C THR A 37 -8.11 -9.91 4.65
N MET A 38 -8.87 -9.05 5.36
CA MET A 38 -9.06 -9.20 6.82
C MET A 38 -9.64 -10.58 7.21
N GLY A 39 -10.35 -11.26 6.31
CA GLY A 39 -10.86 -12.62 6.53
C GLY A 39 -9.80 -13.73 6.36
N GLY A 40 -8.58 -13.36 5.96
CA GLY A 40 -7.50 -14.27 5.60
C GLY A 40 -7.54 -14.76 4.15
N ASP A 41 -8.62 -14.48 3.40
CA ASP A 41 -8.74 -14.91 2.01
C ASP A 41 -7.73 -14.20 1.12
N LEU A 42 -7.19 -14.93 0.14
CA LEU A 42 -6.21 -14.41 -0.79
C LEU A 42 -6.90 -13.76 -1.99
N ARG A 43 -6.43 -12.57 -2.35
CA ARG A 43 -6.78 -11.88 -3.59
C ARG A 43 -5.54 -11.75 -4.45
N LYS A 44 -5.78 -11.69 -5.76
CA LYS A 44 -4.75 -11.46 -6.77
C LYS A 44 -5.08 -10.19 -7.53
N ALA A 45 -4.07 -9.38 -7.79
CA ALA A 45 -4.13 -8.25 -8.72
C ALA A 45 -3.18 -8.55 -9.88
N THR A 46 -3.66 -8.39 -11.11
CA THR A 46 -2.82 -8.40 -12.31
C THR A 46 -2.81 -7.00 -12.90
N PHE A 47 -1.62 -6.41 -13.05
CA PHE A 47 -1.42 -5.11 -13.64
C PHE A 47 -1.05 -5.24 -15.12
N SER A 48 -1.65 -4.39 -15.93
CA SER A 48 -1.29 -4.25 -17.34
C SER A 48 -1.25 -2.76 -17.69
N LYS A 49 -0.82 -2.46 -18.92
CA LYS A 49 -0.82 -1.09 -19.43
C LYS A 49 -2.20 -0.43 -19.33
N ASP A 50 -3.26 -1.19 -19.64
CA ASP A 50 -4.60 -0.64 -19.89
C ASP A 50 -5.62 -1.00 -18.79
N ALA A 51 -5.27 -1.88 -17.85
CA ALA A 51 -6.19 -2.33 -16.81
C ALA A 51 -5.48 -2.88 -15.56
N VAL A 52 -6.22 -2.83 -14.45
CA VAL A 52 -5.93 -3.59 -13.23
C VAL A 52 -7.06 -4.61 -13.06
N LEU A 53 -6.69 -5.88 -12.94
CA LEU A 53 -7.63 -7.00 -12.76
C LEU A 53 -7.50 -7.53 -11.33
N PHE A 54 -8.55 -7.40 -10.55
CA PHE A 54 -8.65 -7.98 -9.22
C PHE A 54 -9.45 -9.28 -9.28
N GLU A 55 -8.83 -10.36 -8.82
CA GLU A 55 -9.38 -11.71 -8.81
C GLU A 55 -9.44 -12.23 -7.38
N TYR A 56 -10.57 -12.84 -7.01
CA TYR A 56 -10.66 -13.62 -5.79
C TYR A 56 -10.00 -15.00 -6.00
N VAL A 57 -8.99 -15.32 -5.18
CA VAL A 57 -8.33 -16.64 -5.17
C VAL A 57 -9.01 -17.47 -4.08
N GLY A 58 -10.28 -17.79 -4.32
CA GLY A 58 -11.11 -18.56 -3.39
C GLY A 58 -10.69 -20.02 -3.27
N ARG A 59 -11.41 -20.74 -2.41
CA ARG A 59 -11.30 -22.21 -2.33
C ARG A 59 -11.98 -22.84 -3.55
N GLU A 60 -11.60 -24.08 -3.84
CA GLU A 60 -12.25 -24.85 -4.90
C GLU A 60 -13.77 -24.91 -4.68
N GLY A 61 -14.53 -24.45 -5.67
CA GLY A 61 -16.01 -24.34 -5.61
C GLY A 61 -16.55 -22.94 -5.32
N ASP A 62 -15.72 -21.98 -4.89
CA ASP A 62 -16.16 -20.59 -4.69
C ASP A 62 -16.45 -19.91 -6.03
N PRO A 63 -17.49 -19.05 -6.12
CA PRO A 63 -17.75 -18.28 -7.33
C PRO A 63 -16.57 -17.35 -7.62
N LYS A 64 -16.01 -17.48 -8.82
CA LYS A 64 -14.95 -16.58 -9.30
C LYS A 64 -15.49 -15.16 -9.40
N MET A 65 -15.01 -14.28 -8.54
CA MET A 65 -15.31 -12.86 -8.61
C MET A 65 -14.11 -12.15 -9.23
N THR A 66 -14.35 -11.51 -10.38
CA THR A 66 -13.37 -10.65 -11.04
C THR A 66 -13.90 -9.21 -11.09
N GLU A 67 -13.07 -8.27 -10.70
CA GLU A 67 -13.29 -6.83 -10.88
C GLU A 67 -12.19 -6.30 -11.79
N LYS A 68 -12.60 -5.69 -12.90
CA LYS A 68 -11.71 -5.00 -13.82
C LYS A 68 -11.85 -3.51 -13.60
N MET A 69 -10.72 -2.83 -13.43
CA MET A 69 -10.63 -1.38 -13.52
C MET A 69 -9.79 -1.01 -14.74
N SER A 70 -10.31 -0.15 -15.61
CA SER A 70 -9.58 0.30 -16.80
C SER A 70 -8.65 1.45 -16.44
N VAL A 71 -7.39 1.41 -16.87
CA VAL A 71 -6.44 2.52 -16.68
C VAL A 71 -6.74 3.56 -17.75
N GLU A 72 -7.20 4.73 -17.33
CA GLU A 72 -7.55 5.83 -18.23
C GLU A 72 -6.34 6.70 -18.54
N LYS A 73 -5.55 7.00 -17.51
CA LYS A 73 -4.36 7.85 -17.62
C LYS A 73 -3.35 7.48 -16.54
N ARG A 74 -2.07 7.45 -16.88
CA ARG A 74 -0.96 7.49 -15.92
C ARG A 74 -0.52 8.94 -15.82
N LEU A 75 -0.65 9.53 -14.63
CA LEU A 75 -0.30 10.94 -14.40
C LEU A 75 1.20 11.09 -14.18
N ASP A 76 1.80 10.12 -13.49
CA ASP A 76 3.25 9.97 -13.36
C ASP A 76 3.62 8.47 -13.20
N ASN A 77 4.83 8.17 -12.70
CA ASN A 77 5.30 6.80 -12.47
C ASN A 77 4.49 6.04 -11.42
N ASN A 78 3.91 6.76 -10.46
CA ASN A 78 3.28 6.20 -9.27
C ASN A 78 1.79 6.54 -9.20
N LEU A 79 1.27 7.46 -10.00
CA LEU A 79 -0.13 7.89 -9.99
C LEU A 79 -0.88 7.37 -11.22
N ILE A 80 -1.89 6.54 -10.96
CA ILE A 80 -2.75 5.98 -12.00
C ILE A 80 -4.21 6.39 -11.78
N LEU A 81 -4.82 6.94 -12.83
CA LEU A 81 -6.24 7.20 -12.88
C LEU A 81 -6.93 5.99 -13.51
N VAL A 82 -7.81 5.35 -12.74
CA VAL A 82 -8.57 4.20 -13.20
C VAL A 82 -10.06 4.46 -13.19
N LYS A 83 -10.78 3.78 -14.08
CA LYS A 83 -12.24 3.76 -14.15
C LYS A 83 -12.77 2.46 -13.57
N SER A 84 -13.69 2.57 -12.62
CA SER A 84 -14.44 1.42 -12.09
C SER A 84 -15.84 1.42 -12.70
N GLU A 85 -16.25 0.28 -13.26
CA GLU A 85 -17.59 0.12 -13.85
C GLU A 85 -18.66 -0.18 -12.79
N LYS A 86 -18.27 -0.59 -11.59
CA LYS A 86 -19.17 -1.11 -10.55
C LYS A 86 -19.41 -0.15 -9.37
N LYS A 87 -18.61 0.91 -9.24
CA LYS A 87 -18.68 1.84 -8.09
C LYS A 87 -19.52 3.07 -8.41
N SER A 88 -20.12 3.65 -7.36
CA SER A 88 -20.87 4.91 -7.44
C SER A 88 -20.00 6.06 -7.95
N ASN A 89 -18.72 6.06 -7.56
CA ASN A 89 -17.69 6.90 -8.16
C ASN A 89 -17.09 6.19 -9.36
N LYS A 90 -17.17 6.83 -10.54
CA LYS A 90 -16.71 6.23 -11.81
C LYS A 90 -15.19 6.16 -11.92
N TYR A 91 -14.47 7.07 -11.28
CA TYR A 91 -13.02 7.17 -11.39
C TYR A 91 -12.35 7.23 -10.02
N ILE A 92 -11.16 6.63 -9.94
CA ILE A 92 -10.33 6.60 -8.76
C ILE A 92 -8.90 6.91 -9.17
N LEU A 93 -8.28 7.87 -8.50
CA LEU A 93 -6.85 8.12 -8.59
C LEU A 93 -6.14 7.30 -7.52
N PHE A 94 -5.26 6.39 -7.93
CA PHE A 94 -4.41 5.62 -7.03
C PHE A 94 -2.97 6.11 -7.08
N GLN A 95 -2.34 6.15 -5.92
CA GLN A 95 -0.89 6.14 -5.80
C GLN A 95 -0.42 4.70 -5.58
N LEU A 96 0.64 4.35 -6.30
CA LEU A 96 1.36 3.09 -6.24
C LEU A 96 2.69 3.37 -5.58
N ALA A 97 2.99 2.69 -4.48
CA ALA A 97 4.26 2.77 -3.80
C ALA A 97 4.85 1.37 -3.67
N GLU A 98 5.88 1.09 -4.48
CA GLU A 98 6.58 -0.19 -4.45
C GLU A 98 7.77 -0.12 -3.49
N ALA A 99 7.98 -1.17 -2.69
CA ALA A 99 9.17 -1.32 -1.88
C ALA A 99 10.41 -1.49 -2.77
N GLU A 100 11.57 -1.02 -2.32
CA GLU A 100 12.82 -1.05 -3.11
C GLU A 100 13.23 -2.47 -3.53
N ASP A 101 12.87 -3.48 -2.73
CA ASP A 101 13.13 -4.89 -3.00
C ASP A 101 12.06 -5.57 -3.88
N GLY A 102 11.02 -4.84 -4.30
CA GLY A 102 9.90 -5.36 -5.07
C GLY A 102 9.04 -6.38 -4.33
N SER A 103 9.20 -6.53 -3.01
CA SER A 103 8.43 -7.49 -2.21
C SER A 103 6.98 -7.06 -1.99
N ARG A 104 6.75 -5.74 -2.01
CA ARG A 104 5.46 -5.12 -1.68
C ARG A 104 5.11 -3.98 -2.63
N LEU A 105 3.83 -3.90 -2.97
CA LEU A 105 3.19 -2.79 -3.66
C LEU A 105 2.03 -2.28 -2.81
N ASP A 106 2.11 -1.04 -2.34
CA ASP A 106 1.01 -0.35 -1.68
C ASP A 106 0.15 0.37 -2.72
N ILE A 107 -1.14 0.04 -2.78
CA ILE A 107 -2.14 0.78 -3.57
C ILE A 107 -2.91 1.70 -2.65
N ILE A 108 -2.77 3.01 -2.84
CA ILE A 108 -3.32 4.05 -1.98
C ILE A 108 -4.37 4.85 -2.76
N PRO A 109 -5.65 4.85 -2.36
CA PRO A 109 -6.64 5.74 -2.96
C PRO A 109 -6.33 7.18 -2.59
N VAL A 110 -6.01 8.00 -3.60
CA VAL A 110 -5.75 9.43 -3.41
C VAL A 110 -7.08 10.18 -3.47
N GLU A 111 -7.84 10.01 -4.54
CA GLU A 111 -9.08 10.75 -4.74
C GLU A 111 -10.08 9.92 -5.55
N MET A 112 -11.37 10.14 -5.33
CA MET A 112 -12.45 9.47 -6.04
C MET A 112 -13.40 10.51 -6.59
N GLY A 113 -13.94 10.28 -7.79
CA GLY A 113 -14.85 11.22 -8.43
C GLY A 113 -15.56 10.65 -9.64
N ASN A 114 -16.40 11.48 -10.26
CA ASN A 114 -17.20 11.11 -11.42
C ASN A 114 -16.64 11.61 -12.76
N GLU A 115 -15.60 12.45 -12.71
CA GLU A 115 -15.00 13.08 -13.89
C GLU A 115 -13.48 12.92 -13.89
N ALA A 116 -12.97 12.19 -14.88
CA ALA A 116 -11.53 11.94 -15.05
C ALA A 116 -10.69 13.22 -15.15
N LYS A 117 -11.20 14.23 -15.87
CA LYS A 117 -10.48 15.48 -16.12
C LYS A 117 -10.25 16.30 -14.84
N ALA A 118 -11.24 16.34 -13.96
CA ALA A 118 -11.14 17.06 -12.69
C ALA A 118 -10.10 16.41 -11.76
N LEU A 119 -10.15 15.08 -11.62
CA LEU A 119 -9.18 14.33 -10.81
C LEU A 119 -7.74 14.50 -11.31
N ALA A 120 -7.55 14.46 -12.64
CA ALA A 120 -6.23 14.67 -13.23
C ALA A 120 -5.70 16.08 -12.95
N ALA A 121 -6.51 17.12 -13.18
CA ALA A 121 -6.09 18.51 -13.01
C ALA A 121 -5.74 18.86 -11.54
N ASN A 122 -6.51 18.34 -10.58
CA ASN A 122 -6.31 18.61 -9.16
C ASN A 122 -5.01 18.00 -8.60
N ASN A 123 -4.43 17.00 -9.28
CA ASN A 123 -3.32 16.20 -8.76
C ASN A 123 -2.03 16.30 -9.58
N GLU A 124 -1.97 17.18 -10.59
CA GLU A 124 -0.75 17.38 -11.40
C GLU A 124 0.43 17.94 -10.59
N ASN A 125 0.20 18.50 -9.39
CA ASN A 125 1.26 19.10 -8.55
C ASN A 125 1.10 18.89 -7.03
N HIS A 126 0.16 18.05 -6.59
CA HIS A 126 -0.14 17.91 -5.17
C HIS A 126 0.61 16.74 -4.54
N ALA A 127 1.35 17.02 -3.47
CA ALA A 127 1.85 15.99 -2.59
C ALA A 127 0.67 15.26 -1.93
N VAL A 128 0.68 13.92 -2.00
CA VAL A 128 -0.31 13.08 -1.33
C VAL A 128 -0.12 13.26 0.18
N ALA A 129 -1.19 13.59 0.91
CA ALA A 129 -1.13 13.77 2.35
C ALA A 129 -0.65 12.48 3.04
N GLU A 130 0.30 12.60 3.97
CA GLU A 130 0.94 11.48 4.66
C GLU A 130 -0.05 10.49 5.30
N TRP A 131 -1.15 11.00 5.87
CA TRP A 131 -2.18 10.16 6.49
C TRP A 131 -2.87 9.23 5.50
N LYS A 132 -2.87 9.54 4.18
CA LYS A 132 -3.47 8.65 3.17
C LYS A 132 -2.73 7.31 3.07
N SER A 133 -1.49 7.22 3.53
CA SER A 133 -0.78 5.94 3.68
C SER A 133 -1.49 4.96 4.62
N LEU A 134 -2.37 5.42 5.51
CA LEU A 134 -3.23 4.57 6.34
C LEU A 134 -4.32 3.87 5.52
N MET A 135 -4.67 4.41 4.35
CA MET A 135 -5.63 3.82 3.42
C MET A 135 -4.98 2.80 2.47
N ALA A 136 -3.66 2.60 2.57
CA ALA A 136 -2.92 1.69 1.71
C ALA A 136 -3.48 0.27 1.81
N GLN A 137 -3.65 -0.36 0.65
CA GLN A 137 -3.77 -1.80 0.55
C GLN A 137 -2.41 -2.36 0.15
N SER A 138 -1.77 -3.09 1.05
CA SER A 138 -0.48 -3.74 0.77
C SER A 138 -0.70 -5.02 -0.01
N TRP A 139 -0.10 -5.08 -1.18
CA TRP A 139 -0.01 -6.27 -2.02
C TRP A 139 1.43 -6.78 -2.02
N TYR A 140 1.60 -8.08 -2.14
CA TYR A 140 2.86 -8.78 -1.98
C TYR A 140 3.18 -9.56 -3.24
N SER A 141 4.46 -9.61 -3.57
CA SER A 141 4.95 -10.40 -4.71
C SER A 141 4.69 -11.90 -4.47
N PRO A 142 4.70 -12.73 -5.52
CA PRO A 142 4.58 -14.18 -5.36
C PRO A 142 5.63 -14.75 -4.38
N ALA A 143 6.87 -14.28 -4.47
CA ALA A 143 7.95 -14.71 -3.57
C ALA A 143 7.68 -14.31 -2.11
N GLN A 144 7.14 -13.11 -1.87
CA GLN A 144 6.78 -12.67 -0.53
C GLN A 144 5.62 -13.48 0.07
N ILE A 145 4.64 -13.89 -0.75
CA ILE A 145 3.57 -14.80 -0.30
C ILE A 145 4.13 -16.16 0.13
N GLU A 146 5.02 -16.76 -0.66
CA GLU A 146 5.66 -18.03 -0.29
C GLU A 146 6.48 -17.94 1.01
N GLN A 147 7.08 -16.77 1.28
CA GLN A 147 7.75 -16.49 2.55
C GLN A 147 6.75 -16.36 3.70
N LEU A 148 5.66 -15.60 3.50
CA LEU A 148 4.62 -15.42 4.50
C LEU A 148 3.94 -16.74 4.89
N GLU A 149 3.72 -17.66 3.96
CA GLU A 149 3.16 -18.99 4.27
C GLU A 149 4.01 -19.78 5.26
N LYS A 150 5.33 -19.54 5.28
CA LYS A 150 6.31 -20.22 6.15
C LYS A 150 6.65 -19.41 7.40
N ALA A 151 6.23 -18.15 7.45
CA ALA A 151 6.54 -17.24 8.55
C ALA A 151 5.82 -17.61 9.86
N PRO A 152 6.41 -17.26 11.01
CA PRO A 152 5.78 -17.43 12.31
C PRO A 152 4.44 -16.70 12.41
N GLY A 153 3.50 -17.30 13.15
CA GLY A 153 2.22 -16.67 13.47
C GLY A 153 2.33 -15.65 14.61
N LEU A 154 1.20 -15.03 14.95
CA LEU A 154 1.13 -14.09 16.07
C LEU A 154 1.32 -14.77 17.44
N ASP A 155 1.02 -16.07 17.54
CA ASP A 155 1.31 -16.90 18.71
C ASP A 155 2.81 -17.07 18.98
N GLU A 156 3.65 -16.86 17.96
CA GLU A 156 5.10 -17.06 18.00
C GLU A 156 5.89 -15.74 18.21
N VAL A 157 5.21 -14.59 18.30
CA VAL A 157 5.85 -13.27 18.46
C VAL A 157 6.73 -13.19 19.70
N SER A 158 7.97 -12.72 19.54
CA SER A 158 8.93 -12.53 20.62
C SER A 158 8.57 -11.33 21.51
N ARG A 159 9.17 -11.26 22.71
CA ARG A 159 9.01 -10.11 23.60
C ARG A 159 9.55 -8.84 22.94
N GLU A 160 10.72 -8.94 22.34
CA GLU A 160 11.44 -7.82 21.72
C GLU A 160 10.67 -7.25 20.52
N ASP A 161 10.09 -8.13 19.70
CA ASP A 161 9.28 -7.71 18.55
C ASP A 161 7.95 -7.12 18.99
N LEU A 162 7.34 -7.64 20.06
CA LEU A 162 6.13 -7.04 20.62
C LEU A 162 6.43 -5.65 21.19
N MET A 163 7.53 -5.48 21.93
CA MET A 163 7.99 -4.17 22.39
C MET A 163 8.23 -3.20 21.23
N THR A 164 8.86 -3.68 20.15
CA THR A 164 9.05 -2.90 18.92
C THR A 164 7.71 -2.49 18.32
N SER A 165 6.73 -3.39 18.28
CA SER A 165 5.41 -3.09 17.75
C SER A 165 4.65 -2.02 18.53
N LEU A 166 4.87 -1.96 19.85
CA LEU A 166 4.25 -0.98 20.74
C LEU A 166 4.78 0.44 20.48
N GLN A 167 6.02 0.57 20.00
CA GLN A 167 6.61 1.86 19.66
C GLN A 167 5.99 2.50 18.42
N TRP A 168 5.29 1.73 17.57
CA TRP A 168 4.65 2.28 16.38
C TRP A 168 3.39 3.11 16.68
N ARG A 169 2.92 3.10 17.93
CA ARG A 169 1.75 3.87 18.37
C ARG A 169 1.91 5.36 18.10
N ASP A 170 3.09 5.92 18.32
CA ASP A 170 3.35 7.35 18.13
C ASP A 170 3.24 7.76 16.66
N GLU A 171 3.84 7.00 15.75
CA GLU A 171 3.73 7.23 14.30
C GLU A 171 2.27 7.12 13.84
N LEU A 172 1.57 6.11 14.34
CA LEU A 172 0.17 5.87 13.99
C LEU A 172 -0.75 6.98 14.53
N ALA A 173 -0.52 7.45 15.76
CA ALA A 173 -1.26 8.54 16.38
C ALA A 173 -1.17 9.82 15.56
N GLN A 174 0.04 10.23 15.18
CA GLN A 174 0.24 11.43 14.35
C GLN A 174 -0.52 11.36 13.01
N LYS A 175 -0.54 10.18 12.38
CA LYS A 175 -1.27 9.98 11.12
C LYS A 175 -2.79 9.98 11.32
N LEU A 176 -3.27 9.43 12.44
CA LEU A 176 -4.69 9.41 12.78
C LEU A 176 -5.21 10.81 13.16
N GLU A 177 -4.44 11.59 13.93
CA GLU A 177 -4.75 12.99 14.23
C GLU A 177 -4.89 13.81 12.94
N ALA A 178 -3.89 13.73 12.05
CA ALA A 178 -3.94 14.41 10.76
C ALA A 178 -5.13 13.97 9.89
N TYR A 179 -5.55 12.71 10.00
CA TYR A 179 -6.76 12.22 9.33
C TYR A 179 -8.03 12.85 9.88
N PHE A 180 -8.18 12.93 11.21
CA PHE A 180 -9.36 13.50 11.85
C PHE A 180 -9.45 15.01 11.67
N GLU A 181 -8.33 15.72 11.69
CA GLU A 181 -8.29 17.16 11.36
C GLU A 181 -8.78 17.41 9.93
N ALA A 182 -8.38 16.57 8.98
CA ALA A 182 -8.80 16.67 7.59
C ALA A 182 -10.24 16.17 7.35
N ASN A 183 -10.78 15.35 8.26
CA ASN A 183 -12.08 14.68 8.11
C ASN A 183 -12.86 14.70 9.45
N PRO A 184 -13.36 15.86 9.90
CA PRO A 184 -13.99 16.00 11.22
C PRO A 184 -15.26 15.15 11.39
N ASP A 185 -15.93 14.80 10.28
CA ASP A 185 -17.15 13.96 10.26
C ASP A 185 -16.84 12.48 10.00
N ALA A 186 -15.57 12.06 10.07
CA ALA A 186 -15.17 10.68 9.77
C ALA A 186 -15.81 9.67 10.74
N ASN A 187 -16.30 8.57 10.19
CA ASN A 187 -16.78 7.44 11.00
C ASN A 187 -15.61 6.74 11.70
N GLN A 188 -15.67 6.63 13.02
CA GLN A 188 -14.68 5.94 13.85
C GLN A 188 -14.37 4.50 13.40
N PHE A 189 -15.32 3.80 12.76
CA PHE A 189 -15.10 2.44 12.25
C PHE A 189 -13.96 2.36 11.22
N ILE A 190 -13.68 3.44 10.48
CA ILE A 190 -12.59 3.44 9.49
C ILE A 190 -11.21 3.37 10.16
N VAL A 191 -11.11 3.87 11.39
CA VAL A 191 -9.89 3.89 12.20
C VAL A 191 -9.42 2.48 12.49
N TYR A 192 -10.35 1.57 12.81
CA TYR A 192 -10.02 0.16 13.03
C TYR A 192 -9.30 -0.44 11.82
N ARG A 193 -9.74 -0.11 10.59
CA ARG A 193 -9.11 -0.60 9.36
C ARG A 193 -7.72 0.00 9.13
N PHE A 194 -7.54 1.28 9.48
CA PHE A 194 -6.24 1.94 9.38
C PHE A 194 -5.23 1.32 10.35
N ILE A 195 -5.64 1.12 11.60
CA ILE A 195 -4.80 0.48 12.62
C ILE A 195 -4.46 -0.95 12.21
N ASP A 196 -5.44 -1.74 11.79
CA ASP A 196 -5.23 -3.14 11.40
C ASP A 196 -4.31 -3.26 10.17
N GLY A 197 -4.57 -2.47 9.12
CA GLY A 197 -3.74 -2.43 7.92
C GLY A 197 -2.30 -2.02 8.22
N PHE A 198 -2.12 -0.95 9.00
CA PHE A 198 -0.80 -0.47 9.41
C PHE A 198 -0.05 -1.52 10.23
N ARG A 199 -0.68 -2.10 11.25
CA ARG A 199 -0.09 -3.13 12.11
C ARG A 199 0.29 -4.36 11.31
N ASN A 200 -0.60 -4.86 10.44
CA ASN A 200 -0.35 -6.06 9.66
C ASN A 200 0.83 -5.85 8.69
N ARG A 201 0.93 -4.68 8.04
CA ARG A 201 2.09 -4.34 7.21
C ARG A 201 3.39 -4.37 8.02
N LYS A 202 3.40 -3.74 9.20
CA LYS A 202 4.58 -3.71 10.08
C LYS A 202 4.97 -5.09 10.60
N LEU A 203 4.01 -5.95 10.90
CA LEU A 203 4.30 -7.34 11.29
C LEU A 203 4.89 -8.16 10.15
N VAL A 204 4.45 -7.92 8.91
CA VAL A 204 5.10 -8.52 7.73
C VAL A 204 6.53 -8.02 7.57
N GLU A 205 6.80 -6.72 7.79
CA GLU A 205 8.15 -6.15 7.80
C GLU A 205 9.04 -6.79 8.88
N LEU A 206 8.46 -7.21 10.02
CA LEU A 206 9.15 -7.97 11.06
C LEU A 206 9.29 -9.47 10.78
N GLY A 207 8.80 -9.96 9.63
CA GLY A 207 8.89 -11.37 9.25
C GLY A 207 7.82 -12.27 9.85
N TYR A 208 6.71 -11.72 10.36
CA TYR A 208 5.56 -12.47 10.84
C TYR A 208 4.46 -12.57 9.78
N ASN A 209 3.63 -13.61 9.88
CA ASN A 209 2.41 -13.73 9.11
C ASN A 209 1.18 -13.36 9.98
N PRO A 210 0.69 -12.11 9.91
CA PRO A 210 -0.49 -11.68 10.67
C PRO A 210 -1.79 -12.30 10.14
N PHE A 211 -1.75 -12.97 8.99
CA PHE A 211 -2.91 -13.58 8.34
C PHE A 211 -3.06 -15.08 8.67
N LYS A 212 -2.05 -15.67 9.32
CA LYS A 212 -2.08 -17.06 9.79
C LYS A 212 -3.14 -17.21 10.88
N ARG A 213 -4.09 -18.12 10.70
CA ARG A 213 -5.17 -18.36 11.67
C ARG A 213 -4.65 -19.15 12.87
N VAL A 214 -4.24 -18.43 13.91
CA VAL A 214 -3.74 -18.98 15.18
C VAL A 214 -4.53 -18.39 16.35
N VAL A 215 -4.66 -19.16 17.42
CA VAL A 215 -5.21 -18.62 18.68
C VAL A 215 -4.05 -17.99 19.44
N PHE A 216 -4.11 -16.67 19.67
CA PHE A 216 -3.10 -15.96 20.43
C PHE A 216 -3.75 -14.96 21.39
N ASN A 217 -3.10 -14.74 22.53
CA ASN A 217 -3.42 -13.70 23.50
C ASN A 217 -2.11 -13.17 24.06
N PHE A 218 -1.72 -11.95 23.69
CA PHE A 218 -0.46 -11.37 24.14
C PHE A 218 -0.45 -11.10 25.65
N GLU A 219 -1.58 -10.68 26.23
CA GLU A 219 -1.68 -10.45 27.67
C GLU A 219 -1.45 -11.75 28.46
N GLU A 220 -2.04 -12.86 28.03
CA GLU A 220 -1.82 -14.16 28.71
C GLU A 220 -0.41 -14.69 28.48
N LYS A 221 0.11 -14.58 27.24
CA LYS A 221 1.45 -15.06 26.87
C LYS A 221 2.55 -14.38 27.69
N PHE A 222 2.38 -13.10 27.99
CA PHE A 222 3.37 -12.28 28.67
C PHE A 222 2.91 -11.78 30.05
N LYS A 223 1.96 -12.48 30.69
CA LYS A 223 1.38 -12.08 31.99
C LYS A 223 2.41 -11.89 33.11
N ASP A 224 3.54 -12.58 33.03
CA ASP A 224 4.64 -12.50 33.99
C ASP A 224 5.63 -11.36 33.67
N ASP A 225 5.37 -10.56 32.63
CA ASP A 225 6.14 -9.37 32.25
C ASP A 225 5.36 -8.08 32.57
N PRO A 226 5.55 -7.49 33.76
CA PRO A 226 4.76 -6.34 34.21
C PRO A 226 4.99 -5.08 33.37
N GLU A 227 6.18 -4.93 32.76
CA GLU A 227 6.48 -3.81 31.88
C GLU A 227 5.65 -3.91 30.60
N LEU A 228 5.67 -5.08 29.97
CA LEU A 228 4.96 -5.30 28.72
C LEU A 228 3.44 -5.30 28.91
N ILE A 229 2.94 -5.89 30.01
CA ILE A 229 1.51 -5.87 30.33
C ILE A 229 1.01 -4.44 30.54
N LYS A 230 1.78 -3.61 31.26
CA LYS A 230 1.46 -2.20 31.40
C LYS A 230 1.31 -1.54 30.03
N LEU A 231 2.26 -1.74 29.13
CA LEU A 231 2.20 -1.13 27.79
C LEU A 231 1.04 -1.68 26.95
N LEU A 232 0.75 -2.98 27.01
CA LEU A 232 -0.35 -3.59 26.27
C LEU A 232 -1.72 -3.04 26.69
N THR A 233 -1.88 -2.74 27.98
CA THR A 233 -3.16 -2.34 28.59
C THR A 233 -3.32 -0.83 28.76
N GLU A 234 -2.25 -0.06 28.58
CA GLU A 234 -2.29 1.39 28.69
C GLU A 234 -3.22 2.00 27.64
N GLU A 235 -4.12 2.88 28.11
CA GLU A 235 -5.05 3.59 27.26
C GLU A 235 -4.28 4.51 26.30
N VAL A 236 -4.46 4.29 25.00
CA VAL A 236 -3.90 5.16 23.97
C VAL A 236 -4.80 6.38 23.85
N LYS A 237 -4.25 7.56 24.16
CA LYS A 237 -4.93 8.84 24.02
C LYS A 237 -4.58 9.45 22.67
N PHE A 238 -5.61 9.95 21.99
CA PHE A 238 -5.53 10.74 20.76
C PHE A 238 -6.27 12.06 21.01
#